data_AF-D7TR15-F1
#
_entry.id   AF-D7TR15-F1
#
_cell.length_a   1.000
_cell.length_b   1.000
_cell.length_c   1.000
_cell.angle_alpha   90.00
_cell.angle_beta   90.00
_cell.angle_gamma   90.00
#
_symmetry.space_group_name_H-M   'P 1'
#
loop_
_entity.id
_entity.type
_entity.pdbx_description
1 polymer ?
#
loop_
_entity_poly.entity_id
_entity_poly.type
_entity_poly.pdbx_seq_one_letter_code
_entity_poly.pdbx_strand_id
1 'polypeptide(L)'
;MQCNIIKIGNLVRNKERFVKRRQHLVGPNSSTLKALEILTGCYTLVQGNTVTAMGSFKGLKQVRRVVEDCIQNKMHPVYHVKTLMMKRELASETCS
;
A
#
# COMPACT_ATOMS: atom_id res chain seq x y z
N MET A 1 -15.41 6.14 -9.35
CA MET A 1 -14.76 5.23 -8.39
C MET A 1 -14.39 3.95 -9.13
N GLN A 2 -13.17 3.44 -8.99
CA GLN A 2 -12.65 2.25 -9.70
C GLN A 2 -12.12 1.23 -8.68
N CYS A 3 -11.91 -0.02 -9.10
CA CYS A 3 -11.33 -1.07 -8.27
C CYS A 3 -10.07 -1.68 -8.91
N ASN A 4 -9.15 -2.19 -8.09
CA ASN A 4 -7.97 -2.92 -8.52
C ASN A 4 -7.78 -4.14 -7.62
N ILE A 5 -7.61 -5.33 -8.22
CA ILE A 5 -7.27 -6.56 -7.50
C ILE A 5 -5.81 -6.88 -7.80
N ILE A 6 -4.96 -6.78 -6.78
CA ILE A 6 -3.52 -6.97 -6.87
C ILE A 6 -3.18 -8.38 -6.38
N LYS A 7 -2.73 -9.24 -7.28
CA LYS A 7 -2.29 -10.60 -6.94
C LYS A 7 -0.88 -10.53 -6.33
N ILE A 8 -0.75 -10.93 -5.06
CA ILE A 8 0.53 -10.91 -4.33
C ILE A 8 1.09 -12.32 -4.04
N GLY A 9 0.28 -13.37 -4.22
CA GLY A 9 0.66 -14.74 -3.85
C GLY A 9 1.91 -15.30 -4.54
N ASN A 10 2.19 -14.88 -5.78
CA ASN A 10 3.32 -15.41 -6.56
C ASN A 10 4.57 -14.52 -6.50
N LEU A 11 4.53 -13.42 -5.73
CA LEU A 11 5.63 -12.46 -5.65
C LEU A 11 6.78 -12.94 -4.75
N VAL A 12 6.53 -13.92 -3.88
CA VAL A 12 7.52 -14.49 -2.95
C VAL A 12 7.40 -16.00 -2.95
N ARG A 13 8.48 -16.72 -3.26
CA ARG A 13 8.49 -18.19 -3.32
C ARG A 13 8.33 -18.85 -1.94
N ASN A 14 8.88 -18.25 -0.89
CA ASN A 14 8.85 -18.81 0.46
C ASN A 14 7.59 -18.34 1.22
N LYS A 15 6.78 -19.29 1.67
CA LYS A 15 5.49 -19.03 2.34
C LYS A 15 5.63 -18.26 3.65
N GLU A 16 6.63 -18.57 4.47
CA GLU A 16 6.85 -17.86 5.74
C GLU A 16 7.26 -16.41 5.52
N ARG A 17 8.16 -16.16 4.56
CA ARG A 17 8.54 -14.80 4.16
C ARG A 17 7.34 -14.04 3.61
N PHE A 18 6.49 -14.70 2.82
CA PHE A 18 5.27 -14.10 2.30
C PHE A 18 4.35 -13.64 3.44
N VAL A 19 4.08 -14.51 4.42
CA VAL A 19 3.23 -14.18 5.57
C VAL A 19 3.80 -13.00 6.37
N LYS A 20 5.12 -13.00 6.65
CA LYS A 20 5.78 -11.89 7.35
C LYS A 20 5.67 -10.56 6.58
N ARG A 21 5.92 -10.56 5.27
CA ARG A 21 5.84 -9.34 4.43
C ARG A 21 4.40 -8.83 4.27
N ARG A 22 3.44 -9.74 4.15
CA ARG A 22 2.01 -9.39 4.16
C ARG A 22 1.62 -8.77 5.50
N GLN A 23 2.12 -9.30 6.62
CA GLN A 23 1.89 -8.72 7.94
C GLN A 23 2.50 -7.33 8.06
N HIS A 24 3.70 -7.09 7.51
CA HIS A 24 4.30 -5.76 7.48
C HIS A 24 3.47 -4.74 6.69
N LEU A 25 2.85 -5.16 5.57
CA LEU A 25 1.96 -4.30 4.78
C LEU A 25 0.75 -3.84 5.60
N VAL A 26 0.14 -4.75 6.39
CA VAL A 26 -0.98 -4.41 7.29
C VAL A 26 -0.49 -3.52 8.43
N GLY A 27 0.67 -3.85 8.99
CA GLY A 27 1.25 -3.20 10.15
C GLY A 27 0.62 -3.64 11.48
N PRO A 28 1.23 -3.26 12.62
CA PRO A 28 0.66 -3.52 13.94
C PRO A 28 -0.67 -2.75 14.07
N ASN A 29 -1.70 -3.42 14.59
CA ASN A 29 -3.04 -2.86 14.75
C ASN A 29 -3.62 -2.22 13.46
N SER A 30 -3.24 -2.73 12.28
CA SER A 30 -3.63 -2.19 10.97
C SER A 30 -3.26 -0.72 10.72
N SER A 31 -2.29 -0.19 11.48
CA SER A 31 -1.90 1.23 11.42
C SER A 31 -1.33 1.64 10.05
N THR A 32 -0.49 0.79 9.47
CA THR A 32 0.18 1.08 8.19
C THR A 32 -0.80 1.04 7.03
N LEU A 33 -1.71 0.06 7.03
CA LEU A 33 -2.79 -0.02 6.04
C LEU A 33 -3.70 1.20 6.12
N LYS A 34 -4.13 1.58 7.33
CA LYS A 34 -5.01 2.74 7.54
C LYS A 34 -4.34 4.06 7.13
N ALA A 35 -3.04 4.22 7.37
CA ALA A 35 -2.29 5.36 6.87
C ALA A 35 -2.26 5.41 5.34
N LEU A 36 -2.05 4.27 4.67
CA LEU A 36 -2.09 4.18 3.21
C LEU A 36 -3.46 4.58 2.65
N GLU A 37 -4.55 4.12 3.28
CA GLU A 37 -5.91 4.47 2.89
C GLU A 37 -6.17 5.98 2.98
N ILE A 38 -5.79 6.61 4.10
CA ILE A 38 -5.95 8.06 4.31
C ILE A 38 -5.13 8.88 3.31
N LEU A 39 -3.89 8.46 3.05
CA LEU A 39 -2.98 9.19 2.16
C LEU A 39 -3.38 9.09 0.69
N THR A 40 -3.90 7.93 0.27
CA THR A 40 -4.29 7.67 -1.13
C THR A 40 -5.76 7.94 -1.42
N GLY A 41 -6.58 8.15 -0.39
CA GLY A 41 -8.03 8.29 -0.53
C GLY A 41 -8.69 7.02 -1.09
N CYS A 42 -8.09 5.86 -0.83
CA CYS A 42 -8.56 4.57 -1.32
C CYS A 42 -8.94 3.67 -0.15
N TYR A 43 -9.94 2.82 -0.34
CA TYR A 43 -10.24 1.71 0.56
C TYR A 43 -9.41 0.50 0.16
N THR A 44 -8.72 -0.15 1.10
CA THR A 44 -7.82 -1.28 0.82
C THR A 44 -8.09 -2.47 1.74
N LEU A 45 -8.30 -3.64 1.15
CA LEU A 45 -8.54 -4.90 1.87
C LEU A 45 -7.45 -5.93 1.52
N VAL A 46 -6.79 -6.47 2.53
CA VAL A 46 -5.80 -7.54 2.38
C VAL A 46 -6.44 -8.88 2.75
N GLN A 47 -6.60 -9.78 1.78
CA GLN A 47 -7.21 -11.09 2.00
C GLN A 47 -6.41 -12.19 1.28
N GLY A 48 -5.94 -13.18 2.05
CA GLY A 48 -5.23 -14.33 1.49
C GLY A 48 -4.01 -13.91 0.66
N ASN A 49 -4.10 -14.14 -0.65
CA ASN A 49 -3.06 -13.90 -1.65
C ASN A 49 -3.33 -12.68 -2.54
N THR A 50 -4.32 -11.87 -2.18
CA THR A 50 -4.77 -10.72 -2.96
C THR A 50 -4.91 -9.49 -2.07
N VAL A 51 -4.68 -8.33 -2.65
CA VAL A 51 -5.02 -7.02 -2.06
C VAL A 51 -6.00 -6.34 -2.98
N THR A 52 -7.17 -6.01 -2.46
CA THR A 52 -8.23 -5.30 -3.19
C THR A 52 -8.16 -3.84 -2.81
N ALA A 53 -8.15 -2.93 -3.78
CA ALA A 53 -8.19 -1.50 -3.55
C ALA A 53 -9.34 -0.85 -4.34
N MET A 54 -10.01 0.14 -3.76
CA MET A 54 -11.08 0.91 -4.41
C MET A 54 -10.84 2.40 -4.21
N GLY A 55 -10.95 3.19 -5.27
CA GLY A 55 -10.71 4.64 -5.19
C GLY A 55 -10.54 5.33 -6.54
N SER A 56 -9.77 6.42 -6.56
CA SER A 56 -9.42 7.15 -7.77
C SER A 56 -8.31 6.42 -8.55
N PHE A 57 -8.25 6.59 -9.87
CA PHE A 57 -7.21 5.95 -10.70
C PHE A 57 -5.78 6.28 -10.23
N LYS A 58 -5.54 7.54 -9.86
CA LYS A 58 -4.24 8.00 -9.32
C LYS A 58 -3.91 7.31 -8.00
N GLY A 59 -4.86 7.23 -7.07
CA GLY A 59 -4.69 6.55 -5.79
C GLY A 59 -4.46 5.04 -5.96
N LEU A 60 -5.23 4.37 -6.82
CA LEU A 60 -5.07 2.95 -7.11
C LEU A 60 -3.67 2.62 -7.68
N LYS A 61 -3.14 3.48 -8.55
CA LYS A 61 -1.76 3.32 -9.09
C LYS A 61 -0.72 3.45 -7.98
N GLN A 62 -0.92 4.35 -7.02
CA GLN A 62 -0.05 4.50 -5.85
C GLN A 62 -0.13 3.29 -4.92
N VAL A 63 -1.35 2.86 -4.55
CA VAL A 63 -1.57 1.67 -3.70
C VAL A 63 -0.91 0.44 -4.32
N ARG A 64 -1.11 0.22 -5.63
CA ARG A 64 -0.50 -0.92 -6.33
C ARG A 64 1.02 -0.94 -6.21
N ARG A 65 1.67 0.21 -6.42
CA ARG A 65 3.12 0.34 -6.29
C ARG A 65 3.59 0.01 -4.87
N VAL A 66 2.94 0.58 -3.85
CA VAL A 66 3.29 0.34 -2.43
C VAL A 66 3.13 -1.14 -2.07
N VAL A 67 2.05 -1.78 -2.50
CA VAL A 67 1.77 -3.20 -2.24
C VAL A 67 2.83 -4.09 -2.89
N GLU A 68 3.13 -3.88 -4.18
CA GLU A 68 4.13 -4.68 -4.91
C GLU A 68 5.54 -4.49 -4.32
N ASP A 69 5.96 -3.26 -4.06
CA ASP A 69 7.28 -2.94 -3.51
C ASP A 69 7.46 -3.51 -2.08
N CYS A 70 6.41 -3.47 -1.25
CA CYS A 70 6.42 -4.04 0.11
C CYS A 70 6.54 -5.58 0.08
N ILE A 71 5.76 -6.26 -0.78
CA ILE A 71 5.78 -7.73 -0.87
C ILE A 71 7.09 -8.22 -1.51
N GLN A 72 7.63 -7.49 -2.49
CA GLN A 72 8.93 -7.80 -3.09
C GLN A 72 10.12 -7.45 -2.19
N ASN A 73 9.89 -6.72 -1.09
CA ASN A 73 10.92 -6.20 -0.18
C ASN A 73 11.92 -5.28 -0.89
N LYS A 74 11.41 -4.46 -1.81
CA LYS A 74 12.16 -3.35 -2.41
C LYS A 74 12.23 -2.16 -1.45
N MET A 75 11.15 -1.93 -0.71
CA MET A 75 11.04 -0.82 0.24
C MET A 75 10.07 -1.18 1.37
N HIS A 76 10.43 -0.84 2.61
CA HIS A 76 9.57 -1.09 3.77
C HIS A 76 8.35 -0.14 3.74
N PRO A 77 7.13 -0.60 4.10
CA PRO A 77 5.92 0.20 3.93
C PRO A 77 5.91 1.49 4.76
N VAL A 78 6.61 1.52 5.89
CA VAL A 78 6.84 2.75 6.69
C VAL A 78 7.51 3.85 5.86
N TYR A 79 8.47 3.51 5.00
CA TYR A 79 9.10 4.52 4.14
C TYR A 79 8.16 4.99 3.04
N HIS A 80 7.34 4.11 2.47
CA HIS A 80 6.31 4.52 1.51
C HIS A 80 5.32 5.52 2.13
N VAL A 81 4.86 5.26 3.35
CA VAL A 81 3.99 6.18 4.10
C VAL A 81 4.65 7.53 4.29
N LYS A 82 5.92 7.57 4.74
CA LYS A 82 6.69 8.82 4.88
C LYS A 82 6.81 9.58 3.57
N THR A 83 7.13 8.89 2.47
CA THR A 83 7.23 9.52 1.14
C THR A 83 5.88 10.09 0.67
N LEU A 84 4.77 9.40 0.96
CA LEU A 84 3.43 9.87 0.61
C LEU A 84 2.99 11.08 1.45
N MET A 85 3.35 11.12 2.74
CA MET A 85 3.11 12.27 3.61
C MET A 85 3.82 13.52 3.08
N MET A 86 5.12 13.43 2.83
CA MET A 86 5.92 14.55 2.30
C MET A 86 5.40 15.04 0.94
N LYS A 87 5.00 14.14 0.05
CA LYS A 87 4.40 14.51 -1.24
C LYS A 87 3.08 15.27 -1.08
N ARG A 88 2.29 14.94 -0.06
CA ARG A 88 1.01 15.59 0.21
C ARG A 88 1.23 16.98 0.82
N GLU A 89 2.18 17.11 1.74
CA GLU A 89 2.60 18.40 2.33
C GLU A 89 3.12 19.35 1.24
N LEU A 90 4.06 18.89 0.40
CA LEU A 90 4.58 19.69 -0.72
C LEU A 90 3.48 20.12 -1.69
N ALA A 91 2.51 19.24 -1.99
CA ALA A 91 1.41 19.58 -2.87
C ALA A 91 0.48 20.65 -2.29
N SER A 92 0.29 20.67 -0.96
CA SER A 92 -0.49 21.74 -0.31
C SER A 92 0.24 23.08 -0.28
N GLU A 93 1.57 23.09 -0.08
CA GLU A 93 2.36 24.32 -0.02
C GLU A 93 2.44 25.03 -1.38
N THR A 94 2.51 24.29 -2.49
CA THR A 94 2.63 24.88 -3.84
C THR A 94 1.34 25.48 -4.42
N CYS A 95 0.22 25.40 -3.70
CA CYS A 95 -1.08 25.95 -4.12
C CYS A 95 -1.59 27.09 -3.22
N SER A 96 -0.71 27.69 -2.42
CA SER A 96 -1.00 28.87 -1.58
C SER A 96 -0.50 30.15 -2.22
#